data_AF-A0A3S0W2T0-F1
#
_entry.id   AF-A0A3S0W2T0-F1
#
_cell.length_a   1.000
_cell.length_b   1.000
_cell.length_c   1.000
_cell.angle_alpha   90.00
_cell.angle_beta   90.00
_cell.angle_gamma   90.00
#
_symmetry.space_group_name_H-M   'P 1'
#
loop_
_entity.id
_entity.type
_entity.pdbx_description
1 polymer ?
#
loop_
_entity_poly.entity_id
_entity_poly.type
_entity_poly.pdbx_seq_one_letter_code
_entity_poly.pdbx_strand_id
1 'polypeptide(L)'
;MNEELSFIVGFIGASSILAPFIFVTLHLLRQFLFIPVAIICISGGILFGPAAGTIYSILGLTLSSLLFYLVIRKFPKTMERLLKLKNKLFGRRNLNVGQITVLRLIPFVHYHLLSLCLMEKKQGLKNFAYYSFLTNIPLAFFYTVFGSYISEFSPTMIVILLFSLTVLLYLMREKYTVITWKEFFQTANDQK
;
A
#
# COMPACT_ATOMS: atom_id res chain seq x y z
N MET A 1 -39.70 -25.39 9.12
CA MET A 1 -39.43 -24.50 7.97
C MET A 1 -39.08 -23.05 8.37
N ASN A 2 -39.60 -22.52 9.50
CA ASN A 2 -39.28 -21.14 9.94
C ASN A 2 -37.98 -21.02 10.78
N GLU A 3 -37.57 -22.05 11.51
CA GLU A 3 -36.36 -22.00 12.35
C GLU A 3 -35.04 -22.08 11.56
N GLU A 4 -35.01 -22.83 10.45
CA GLU A 4 -33.82 -22.87 9.58
C GLU A 4 -33.63 -21.55 8.83
N LEU A 5 -34.73 -20.91 8.40
CA LEU A 5 -34.70 -19.59 7.77
C LEU A 5 -34.28 -18.49 8.77
N SER A 6 -34.75 -18.52 10.01
CA SER A 6 -34.32 -17.55 11.03
C SER A 6 -32.85 -17.74 11.41
N PHE A 7 -32.34 -18.98 11.43
CA PHE A 7 -30.92 -19.26 11.64
C PHE A 7 -30.06 -18.76 10.47
N ILE A 8 -30.47 -19.02 9.22
CA ILE A 8 -29.74 -18.55 8.02
C ILE A 8 -29.77 -17.02 7.93
N VAL A 9 -30.92 -16.38 8.15
CA VAL A 9 -31.03 -14.91 8.15
C VAL A 9 -30.25 -14.29 9.31
N GLY A 10 -30.27 -14.91 10.49
CA GLY A 10 -29.46 -14.48 11.64
C GLY A 10 -27.96 -14.62 11.39
N PHE A 11 -27.52 -15.73 10.80
CA PHE A 11 -26.13 -15.97 10.44
C PHE A 11 -25.66 -15.03 9.31
N ILE A 12 -26.47 -14.80 8.28
CA ILE A 12 -26.20 -13.84 7.20
C ILE A 12 -26.17 -12.41 7.75
N GLY A 13 -27.09 -12.04 8.65
CA GLY A 13 -27.12 -10.72 9.26
C GLY A 13 -25.89 -10.45 10.14
N ALA A 14 -25.53 -11.40 11.01
CA ALA A 14 -24.35 -11.29 11.86
C ALA A 14 -23.03 -11.29 11.07
N SER A 15 -22.91 -12.15 10.05
CA SER A 15 -21.73 -12.19 9.18
C SER A 15 -21.58 -10.92 8.34
N SER A 16 -22.69 -10.31 7.90
CA SER A 16 -22.67 -9.03 7.17
C SER A 16 -22.19 -7.86 8.03
N ILE A 17 -22.55 -7.82 9.31
CA ILE A 17 -22.09 -6.78 10.25
C ILE A 17 -20.63 -7.01 10.68
N LEU A 18 -20.22 -8.27 10.89
CA LEU A 18 -18.86 -8.60 11.33
C LEU A 18 -17.82 -8.51 10.20
N ALA A 19 -18.22 -8.72 8.94
CA ALA A 19 -17.30 -8.74 7.81
C ALA A 19 -16.46 -7.45 7.67
N PRO A 20 -17.01 -6.23 7.77
CA PRO A 20 -16.22 -5.00 7.76
C PRO A 20 -15.19 -4.92 8.90
N PHE A 21 -15.54 -5.35 10.12
CA PHE A 21 -14.62 -5.33 11.26
C PHE A 21 -13.47 -6.31 11.07
N ILE A 22 -13.76 -7.51 10.57
CA ILE A 22 -12.74 -8.51 10.23
C ILE A 22 -11.83 -7.96 9.13
N PHE A 23 -12.41 -7.35 8.10
CA PHE A 23 -11.64 -6.77 6.99
C PHE A 23 -10.71 -5.61 7.42
N VAL A 24 -11.19 -4.73 8.29
CA VAL A 24 -10.36 -3.66 8.89
C VAL A 24 -9.27 -4.27 9.76
N THR A 25 -9.56 -5.35 10.49
CA THR A 25 -8.56 -6.06 11.31
C THR A 25 -7.50 -6.72 10.43
N LEU A 26 -7.87 -7.30 9.29
CA LEU A 26 -6.94 -7.85 8.32
C LEU A 26 -5.97 -6.79 7.77
N HIS A 27 -6.44 -5.55 7.58
CA HIS A 27 -5.54 -4.44 7.24
C HIS A 27 -4.46 -4.17 8.30
N LEU A 28 -4.75 -4.40 9.58
CA LEU A 28 -3.78 -4.27 10.67
C LEU A 28 -2.86 -5.49 10.72
N LEU A 29 -3.41 -6.68 10.50
CA LEU A 29 -2.67 -7.94 10.63
C LEU A 29 -1.77 -8.24 9.43
N ARG A 30 -2.04 -7.67 8.25
CA ARG A 30 -1.28 -7.94 7.01
C ARG A 30 0.22 -7.79 7.17
N GLN A 31 0.68 -6.87 8.02
CA GLN A 31 2.11 -6.62 8.24
C GLN A 31 2.81 -7.78 8.95
N PHE A 32 2.08 -8.53 9.77
CA PHE A 32 2.59 -9.75 10.43
C PHE A 32 2.51 -10.96 9.50
N LEU A 33 1.57 -10.94 8.56
CA LEU A 33 1.36 -12.00 7.56
C LEU A 33 2.13 -11.77 6.25
N PHE A 34 2.92 -10.70 6.17
CA PHE A 34 3.64 -10.28 4.95
C PHE A 34 2.75 -10.12 3.71
N ILE A 35 1.47 -9.78 3.91
CA ILE A 35 0.51 -9.62 2.82
C ILE A 35 0.62 -8.19 2.24
N PRO A 36 0.85 -8.04 0.93
CA PRO A 36 0.87 -6.74 0.26
C PRO A 36 -0.46 -6.00 0.40
N VAL A 37 -0.37 -4.67 0.50
CA VAL A 37 -1.54 -3.79 0.64
C VAL A 37 -2.54 -3.97 -0.51
N ALA A 38 -2.02 -4.11 -1.74
CA ALA A 38 -2.83 -4.29 -2.94
C ALA A 38 -3.79 -5.48 -2.83
N ILE A 39 -3.33 -6.62 -2.29
CA ILE A 39 -4.15 -7.85 -2.18
C ILE A 39 -5.36 -7.59 -1.29
N ILE A 40 -5.15 -6.95 -0.14
CA ILE A 40 -6.25 -6.68 0.81
C ILE A 40 -7.24 -5.67 0.20
N CYS A 41 -6.76 -4.60 -0.44
CA CYS A 41 -7.65 -3.61 -1.06
C CYS A 41 -8.45 -4.20 -2.23
N ILE A 42 -7.83 -5.01 -3.09
CA ILE A 42 -8.51 -5.74 -4.18
C ILE A 42 -9.59 -6.66 -3.59
N SER A 43 -9.24 -7.42 -2.55
CA SER A 43 -10.20 -8.29 -1.86
C SER A 43 -11.37 -7.50 -1.29
N GLY A 44 -11.14 -6.28 -0.77
CA GLY A 44 -12.21 -5.40 -0.32
C GLY A 44 -13.17 -4.99 -1.42
N GLY A 45 -12.66 -4.75 -2.63
CA GLY A 45 -13.47 -4.52 -3.83
C GLY A 45 -14.33 -5.71 -4.20
N ILE A 46 -13.75 -6.90 -4.20
CA ILE A 46 -14.45 -8.16 -4.51
C ILE A 46 -15.56 -8.43 -3.48
N LEU A 47 -15.29 -8.22 -2.20
CA LEU A 47 -16.20 -8.58 -1.10
C LEU A 47 -17.29 -7.55 -0.83
N PHE A 48 -16.99 -6.26 -0.92
CA PHE A 48 -17.89 -5.18 -0.49
C PHE A 48 -18.26 -4.21 -1.63
N GLY A 49 -17.75 -4.45 -2.85
CA GLY A 49 -17.90 -3.54 -3.97
C GLY A 49 -17.04 -2.28 -3.85
N PRO A 50 -17.14 -1.36 -4.83
CA PRO A 50 -16.20 -0.25 -4.95
C PRO A 50 -16.40 0.79 -3.86
N ALA A 51 -17.64 1.13 -3.49
CA ALA A 51 -17.91 2.18 -2.51
C ALA A 51 -17.55 1.75 -1.07
N ALA A 52 -18.19 0.69 -0.57
CA ALA A 52 -17.97 0.22 0.80
C ALA A 52 -16.55 -0.34 0.98
N GLY A 53 -16.04 -1.09 0.00
CA GLY A 53 -14.66 -1.59 0.01
C GLY A 53 -13.62 -0.46 0.10
N THR A 54 -13.85 0.66 -0.59
CA THR A 54 -13.00 1.87 -0.49
C THR A 54 -13.03 2.44 0.92
N ILE A 55 -14.22 2.66 1.49
CA ILE A 55 -14.38 3.23 2.83
C ILE A 55 -13.66 2.34 3.87
N TYR A 56 -13.92 1.04 3.87
CA TYR A 56 -13.30 0.12 4.83
C TYR A 56 -11.79 0.01 4.64
N SER A 57 -11.31 0.06 3.39
CA SER A 57 -9.87 0.08 3.09
C SER A 57 -9.21 1.36 3.61
N ILE A 58 -9.82 2.53 3.42
CA ILE A 58 -9.29 3.79 3.95
C ILE A 58 -9.20 3.73 5.47
N LEU A 59 -10.23 3.23 6.15
CA LEU A 59 -10.24 3.08 7.61
C LEU A 59 -9.14 2.11 8.08
N GLY A 60 -9.04 0.93 7.47
CA GLY A 60 -8.00 -0.06 7.81
C GLY A 60 -6.58 0.44 7.55
N LEU A 61 -6.35 1.09 6.41
CA LEU A 61 -5.06 1.70 6.06
C LEU A 61 -4.69 2.82 7.05
N THR A 62 -5.65 3.69 7.37
CA THR A 62 -5.41 4.81 8.29
C THR A 62 -5.10 4.28 9.68
N LEU A 63 -5.86 3.31 10.18
CA LEU A 63 -5.60 2.69 11.48
C LEU A 63 -4.25 1.96 11.51
N SER A 64 -3.90 1.23 10.44
CA SER A 64 -2.58 0.59 10.28
C SER A 64 -1.44 1.62 10.32
N SER A 65 -1.61 2.76 9.64
CA SER A 65 -0.62 3.85 9.66
C SER A 65 -0.47 4.50 11.05
N LEU A 66 -1.56 4.64 11.80
CA LEU A 66 -1.55 5.16 13.17
C LEU A 66 -0.87 4.19 14.13
N LEU A 67 -1.17 2.90 14.04
CA LEU A 67 -0.46 1.88 14.81
C LEU A 67 1.04 1.91 14.50
N PHE A 68 1.41 1.98 13.21
CA PHE A 68 2.81 2.11 12.81
C PHE A 68 3.47 3.34 13.42
N TYR A 69 2.83 4.51 13.40
CA TYR A 69 3.34 5.74 14.02
C TYR A 69 3.60 5.58 15.52
N LEU A 70 2.68 4.93 16.25
CA LEU A 70 2.82 4.71 17.69
C LEU A 70 3.91 3.69 18.01
N VAL A 71 3.97 2.60 17.25
CA VAL A 71 4.95 1.52 17.45
C VAL A 71 6.35 2.01 17.10
N ILE A 72 6.56 2.64 15.94
CA ILE A 72 7.91 2.99 15.47
C ILE A 72 8.62 3.98 16.41
N ARG A 73 7.85 4.85 17.08
CA ARG A 73 8.37 5.77 18.11
C ARG A 73 8.89 5.08 19.36
N LYS A 74 8.38 3.89 19.69
CA LYS A 74 8.87 3.08 20.81
C LYS A 74 10.12 2.27 20.46
N PHE A 75 10.44 2.13 19.18
CA PHE A 75 11.57 1.31 18.68
C PHE A 75 12.55 2.15 17.86
N PRO A 76 13.39 3.00 18.49
CA PRO A 76 14.28 3.94 17.79
C PRO A 76 15.28 3.23 16.87
N LYS A 77 15.82 2.07 17.29
CA LYS A 77 16.71 1.26 16.45
C LYS A 77 16.06 0.81 15.14
N THR A 78 14.77 0.46 15.17
CA THR A 78 14.00 0.09 13.97
C THR A 78 13.74 1.31 13.11
N MET A 79 13.40 2.45 13.73
CA MET A 79 13.21 3.71 13.01
C MET A 79 14.48 4.11 12.23
N GLU A 80 15.65 4.04 12.85
CA GLU A 80 16.93 4.33 12.18
C GLU A 80 17.19 3.39 10.99
N ARG A 81 16.88 2.09 11.12
CA ARG A 81 16.99 1.13 10.02
C ARG A 81 16.07 1.48 8.86
N LEU A 82 14.82 1.84 9.13
CA LEU A 82 13.89 2.27 8.10
C LEU A 82 14.31 3.59 7.45
N LEU A 83 14.88 4.54 8.21
CA LEU A 83 15.45 5.78 7.66
C LEU A 83 16.65 5.50 6.75
N LYS A 84 17.53 4.57 7.12
CA LYS A 84 18.63 4.11 6.25
C LYS A 84 18.09 3.48 4.96
N LEU A 85 17.06 2.64 5.05
CA LEU A 85 16.41 2.05 3.88
C LEU A 85 15.76 3.11 2.98
N LYS A 86 15.06 4.08 3.58
CA LYS A 86 14.47 5.23 2.89
C LYS A 86 15.53 6.02 2.14
N ASN A 87 16.66 6.31 2.78
CA ASN A 87 17.77 7.03 2.17
C ASN A 87 18.44 6.23 1.03
N LYS A 88 18.45 4.89 1.10
CA LYS A 88 18.92 4.04 0.01
C LYS A 88 17.98 4.06 -1.19
N LEU A 89 16.66 4.05 -0.95
CA LEU A 89 15.65 3.98 -2.02
C LEU A 89 15.36 5.33 -2.68
N PHE A 90 15.28 6.41 -1.91
CA PHE A 90 14.89 7.74 -2.39
C PHE A 90 16.04 8.77 -2.33
N GLY A 91 17.22 8.37 -1.88
CA GLY A 91 18.29 9.32 -1.55
C GLY A 91 17.94 10.19 -0.35
N ARG A 92 18.67 11.30 -0.17
CA ARG A 92 18.35 12.34 0.84
C ARG A 92 17.18 13.25 0.42
N ARG A 93 16.35 12.83 -0.54
CA ARG A 93 15.24 13.64 -1.03
C ARG A 93 14.10 13.66 -0.01
N ASN A 94 13.53 14.86 0.18
CA ASN A 94 12.34 15.05 1.00
C ASN A 94 11.09 14.98 0.12
N LEU A 95 10.40 13.85 0.16
CA LEU A 95 9.17 13.65 -0.61
C LEU A 95 8.05 14.57 -0.11
N ASN A 96 7.34 15.22 -1.02
CA ASN A 96 6.13 15.96 -0.70
C ASN A 96 4.93 15.00 -0.53
N VAL A 97 3.87 15.44 0.16
CA VAL A 97 2.62 14.69 0.37
C VAL A 97 2.08 14.14 -0.94
N GLY A 98 2.02 14.94 -2.01
CA GLY A 98 1.55 14.49 -3.31
C GLY A 98 2.40 13.35 -3.91
N GLN A 99 3.74 13.44 -3.80
CA GLN A 99 4.64 12.38 -4.25
C GLN A 99 4.42 11.10 -3.43
N ILE A 100 4.25 11.22 -2.11
CA ILE A 100 3.93 10.08 -1.24
C ILE A 100 2.61 9.43 -1.68
N THR A 101 1.57 10.22 -1.97
CA THR A 101 0.28 9.71 -2.46
C THR A 101 0.43 8.93 -3.77
N VAL A 102 1.18 9.45 -4.74
CA VAL A 102 1.41 8.77 -6.01
C VAL A 102 2.25 7.50 -5.81
N LEU A 103 3.31 7.56 -5.01
CA LEU A 103 4.14 6.39 -4.72
C LEU A 103 3.37 5.28 -4.00
N ARG A 104 2.33 5.62 -3.22
CA ARG A 104 1.46 4.62 -2.58
C ARG A 104 0.66 3.80 -3.59
N LEU A 105 0.42 4.31 -4.80
CA LEU A 105 -0.22 3.54 -5.87
C LEU A 105 0.70 2.46 -6.43
N ILE A 106 2.03 2.64 -6.29
CA ILE A 106 3.02 1.70 -6.81
C ILE A 106 3.14 0.52 -5.82
N PRO A 107 2.81 -0.72 -6.24
CA PRO A 107 2.74 -1.86 -5.32
C PRO A 107 4.12 -2.32 -4.81
N PHE A 108 5.19 -1.98 -5.52
CA PHE A 108 6.57 -2.35 -5.18
C PHE A 108 7.15 -1.54 -4.01
N VAL A 109 6.58 -0.36 -3.72
CA VAL A 109 7.07 0.49 -2.63
C VAL A 109 6.38 0.09 -1.33
N HIS A 110 7.19 -0.24 -0.32
CA HIS A 110 6.65 -0.72 0.95
C HIS A 110 5.85 0.38 1.68
N TYR A 111 4.60 0.06 2.05
CA TYR A 111 3.65 1.02 2.63
C TYR A 111 4.19 1.76 3.86
N HIS A 112 4.78 1.03 4.80
CA HIS A 112 5.32 1.62 6.04
C HIS A 112 6.50 2.56 5.80
N LEU A 113 7.26 2.37 4.72
CA LEU A 113 8.33 3.28 4.34
C LEU A 113 7.76 4.64 3.89
N LEU A 114 6.64 4.62 3.16
CA LEU A 114 5.93 5.84 2.77
C LEU A 114 5.21 6.50 3.95
N SER A 115 4.71 5.70 4.91
CA SER A 115 4.20 6.22 6.19
C SER A 115 5.32 6.89 7.00
N LEU A 116 6.55 6.36 6.98
CA LEU A 116 7.71 7.01 7.61
C LEU A 116 8.02 8.36 6.96
N CYS A 117 8.08 8.43 5.63
CA CYS A 117 8.26 9.71 4.92
C CYS A 117 7.19 10.75 5.28
N LEU A 118 5.94 10.29 5.41
CA LEU A 118 4.83 11.16 5.80
C LEU A 118 4.96 11.65 7.25
N MET A 119 5.42 10.77 8.16
CA MET A 119 5.69 11.12 9.55
C MET A 119 6.82 12.15 9.68
N GLU A 120 7.90 12.04 8.90
CA GLU A 120 8.96 13.06 8.86
C GLU A 120 8.42 14.42 8.40
N LYS A 121 7.52 14.43 7.40
CA LYS A 121 6.99 15.65 6.79
C LYS A 121 5.91 16.34 7.62
N LYS A 122 5.09 15.57 8.33
CA LYS A 122 3.92 16.06 9.08
C LYS A 122 4.04 15.65 10.53
N GLN A 123 4.59 16.55 11.34
CA GLN A 123 4.77 16.33 12.76
C GLN A 123 3.43 16.37 13.51
N GLY A 124 3.34 15.52 14.55
CA GLY A 124 2.17 15.40 15.41
C GLY A 124 1.16 14.36 14.92
N LEU A 125 0.54 13.65 15.87
CA LEU A 125 -0.37 12.54 15.60
C LEU A 125 -1.59 12.98 14.77
N LYS A 126 -2.17 14.14 15.09
CA LYS A 126 -3.35 14.68 14.40
C LYS A 126 -3.06 14.99 12.92
N ASN A 127 -1.96 15.70 12.65
CA ASN A 127 -1.55 16.00 11.29
C ASN A 127 -1.22 14.71 10.53
N PHE A 128 -0.43 13.82 11.13
CA PHE A 128 -0.11 12.53 10.53
C PHE A 128 -1.38 11.72 10.20
N ALA A 129 -2.37 11.68 11.10
CA ALA A 129 -3.65 11.00 10.88
C ALA A 129 -4.40 11.58 9.68
N TYR A 130 -4.58 12.90 9.64
CA TYR A 130 -5.29 13.60 8.58
C TYR A 130 -4.63 13.39 7.21
N TYR A 131 -3.32 13.60 7.12
CA TYR A 131 -2.60 13.39 5.87
C TYR A 131 -2.50 11.92 5.48
N SER A 132 -2.44 10.98 6.45
CA SER A 132 -2.46 9.55 6.16
C SER A 132 -3.79 9.13 5.57
N PHE A 133 -4.90 9.60 6.13
CA PHE A 133 -6.24 9.42 5.58
C PHE A 133 -6.29 9.93 4.13
N LEU A 134 -5.91 11.19 3.90
CA LEU A 134 -5.95 11.81 2.57
C LEU A 134 -5.10 11.07 1.53
N THR A 135 -3.87 10.70 1.90
CA THR A 135 -2.93 9.99 1.01
C THR A 135 -3.32 8.51 0.77
N ASN A 136 -4.17 7.92 1.62
CA ASN A 136 -4.72 6.58 1.44
C ASN A 136 -5.92 6.54 0.48
N ILE A 137 -6.63 7.65 0.27
CA ILE A 137 -7.85 7.67 -0.55
C ILE A 137 -7.59 7.16 -1.98
N PRO A 138 -6.61 7.67 -2.74
CA PRO A 138 -6.40 7.20 -4.11
C PRO A 138 -6.01 5.72 -4.16
N LEU A 139 -5.11 5.30 -3.26
CA LEU A 139 -4.71 3.90 -3.13
C LEU A 139 -5.91 2.99 -2.87
N ALA A 140 -6.72 3.29 -1.85
CA ALA A 140 -7.88 2.49 -1.53
C ALA A 140 -8.82 2.42 -2.73
N PHE A 141 -9.18 3.57 -3.30
CA PHE A 141 -10.12 3.67 -4.42
C PHE A 141 -9.68 2.88 -5.65
N PHE A 142 -8.45 3.08 -6.14
CA PHE A 142 -8.01 2.42 -7.37
C PHE A 142 -7.98 0.89 -7.22
N TYR A 143 -7.46 0.39 -6.09
CA TYR A 143 -7.32 -1.06 -5.89
C TYR A 143 -8.66 -1.74 -5.60
N THR A 144 -9.57 -1.10 -4.87
CA THR A 144 -10.92 -1.66 -4.60
C THR A 144 -11.80 -1.60 -5.84
N VAL A 145 -11.76 -0.51 -6.62
CA VAL A 145 -12.46 -0.41 -7.90
C VAL A 145 -11.93 -1.49 -8.84
N PHE A 146 -10.61 -1.61 -8.97
CA PHE A 146 -10.01 -2.68 -9.77
C PHE A 146 -10.48 -4.06 -9.33
N GLY A 147 -10.49 -4.34 -8.02
CA GLY A 147 -10.99 -5.62 -7.49
C GLY A 147 -12.47 -5.86 -7.74
N SER A 148 -13.30 -4.82 -7.78
CA SER A 148 -14.74 -4.97 -8.02
C SER A 148 -15.03 -5.41 -9.46
N TYR A 149 -14.25 -4.91 -10.42
CA TYR A 149 -14.44 -5.17 -11.85
C TYR A 149 -13.55 -6.30 -12.39
N ILE A 150 -12.64 -6.86 -11.58
CA ILE A 150 -11.68 -7.87 -12.04
C ILE A 150 -12.38 -9.13 -12.59
N SER A 151 -13.54 -9.48 -12.04
CA SER A 151 -14.34 -10.63 -12.46
C SER A 151 -15.09 -10.40 -13.78
N GLU A 152 -15.24 -9.14 -14.20
CA GLU A 152 -15.89 -8.76 -15.45
C GLU A 152 -14.92 -8.76 -16.65
N PHE A 153 -13.62 -8.89 -16.39
CA PHE A 153 -12.62 -8.91 -17.45
C PHE A 153 -12.69 -10.19 -18.28
N SER A 154 -13.07 -10.04 -19.54
CA SER A 154 -12.96 -11.10 -20.54
C SER A 154 -11.49 -11.56 -20.68
N PRO A 155 -11.22 -12.85 -20.96
CA PRO A 155 -9.87 -13.34 -21.25
C PRO A 155 -9.14 -12.52 -22.32
N THR A 156 -9.86 -11.99 -23.31
CA THR A 156 -9.27 -11.12 -24.34
C THR A 156 -8.80 -9.78 -23.78
N MET A 157 -9.58 -9.15 -22.90
CA MET A 157 -9.20 -7.91 -22.22
C MET A 157 -7.97 -8.11 -21.34
N ILE A 158 -7.89 -9.23 -20.63
CA ILE A 158 -6.73 -9.57 -19.79
C ILE A 158 -5.47 -9.68 -20.67
N VAL A 159 -5.54 -10.37 -21.81
CA VAL A 159 -4.41 -10.50 -22.74
C VAL A 159 -3.99 -9.13 -23.29
N ILE A 160 -4.93 -8.27 -23.68
CA ILE A 160 -4.64 -6.92 -24.16
C ILE A 160 -3.98 -6.08 -23.06
N LEU A 161 -4.48 -6.13 -21.82
CA LEU A 161 -3.91 -5.42 -20.68
C LEU A 161 -2.49 -5.88 -20.38
N LEU A 162 -2.25 -7.19 -20.34
CA LEU A 162 -0.93 -7.77 -20.09
C LEU A 162 0.05 -7.42 -21.22
N PHE A 163 -0.40 -7.47 -22.47
CA PHE A 163 0.43 -7.07 -23.62
C PHE A 163 0.78 -5.58 -23.55
N SER A 164 -0.21 -4.72 -23.31
CA SER A 164 0.00 -3.27 -23.15
C SER A 164 0.95 -2.95 -21.99
N LEU A 165 0.79 -3.62 -20.84
CA LEU A 165 1.67 -3.45 -19.69
C LEU A 165 3.09 -3.92 -20.01
N THR A 166 3.24 -5.05 -20.72
CA THR A 166 4.56 -5.56 -21.14
C THR A 166 5.25 -4.60 -22.09
N VAL A 167 4.53 -4.07 -23.09
CA VAL A 167 5.06 -3.05 -24.01
C VAL A 167 5.46 -1.79 -23.25
N LEU A 168 4.62 -1.30 -22.34
CA LEU A 168 4.93 -0.14 -21.51
C LEU A 168 6.19 -0.35 -20.67
N LEU A 169 6.31 -1.49 -19.97
CA LEU A 169 7.48 -1.83 -19.18
C LEU A 169 8.74 -1.99 -20.05
N TYR A 170 8.60 -2.54 -21.26
CA TYR A 170 9.70 -2.63 -22.23
C TYR A 170 10.16 -1.24 -22.69
N LEU A 171 9.23 -0.31 -22.92
CA LEU A 171 9.55 1.07 -23.29
C LEU A 171 10.16 1.87 -22.12
N MET A 172 9.68 1.64 -20.89
CA MET A 172 10.19 2.29 -19.67
C MET A 172 11.53 1.70 -19.18
N ARG A 173 11.96 0.56 -19.71
CA ARG A 173 13.23 -0.06 -19.35
C ARG A 173 14.39 0.84 -19.83
N GLU A 174 15.11 1.44 -18.89
CA GLU A 174 16.39 2.11 -19.18
C GLU A 174 17.36 1.11 -19.82
N LYS A 175 17.86 1.45 -21.02
CA LYS A 175 18.69 0.54 -21.84
C LYS A 175 20.16 0.47 -21.40
N TYR A 176 20.69 1.40 -20.61
CA TYR A 176 22.10 1.39 -20.21
C TYR A 176 22.35 2.09 -18.86
N THR A 177 22.82 1.35 -17.85
CA THR A 177 23.66 1.90 -16.78
C THR A 177 25.09 1.98 -17.33
N VAL A 178 25.48 3.15 -17.83
CA VAL A 178 26.89 3.39 -18.18
C VAL A 178 27.67 3.54 -16.88
N ILE A 179 28.23 2.43 -16.39
CA ILE A 179 29.26 2.50 -15.35
C ILE A 179 30.48 3.11 -16.02
N THR A 180 30.81 4.34 -15.64
CA THR A 180 31.95 5.04 -16.21
C THR A 180 33.21 4.28 -15.77
N TRP A 181 34.13 3.97 -16.68
CA TRP A 181 35.39 3.24 -16.36
C TRP A 181 36.15 3.84 -15.16
N LYS A 182 36.02 5.15 -14.93
CA LYS A 182 36.59 5.84 -13.76
C LYS A 182 36.02 5.36 -12.42
N GLU A 183 34.74 4.97 -12.35
CA GLU A 183 34.10 4.44 -11.14
C GLU A 183 34.48 2.98 -10.87
N PHE A 184 34.76 2.19 -11.92
CA PHE A 184 35.13 0.78 -11.79
C PHE A 184 36.59 0.60 -11.33
N PHE A 185 37.48 1.51 -11.73
CA PHE A 185 38.92 1.46 -11.42
C PHE A 185 39.39 2.46 -10.34
N GLN A 186 38.49 3.22 -9.71
CA GLN A 186 38.81 3.93 -8.45
C GLN A 186 38.86 2.96 -7.27
N THR A 187 39.78 2.00 -7.35
CA THR A 187 40.35 1.33 -6.18
C THR A 187 41.21 2.32 -5.42
N ALA A 188 40.68 2.78 -4.28
CA ALA A 188 41.43 2.99 -3.04
C ALA A 188 42.84 3.61 -3.14
N ASN A 189 42.99 4.85 -3.67
CA ASN A 189 44.27 5.55 -3.54
C ASN A 189 44.23 7.06 -3.25
N ASP A 190 43.09 7.59 -2.79
CA ASP A 190 42.99 8.97 -2.29
C ASP A 190 42.79 9.01 -0.76
N GLN A 191 43.57 8.19 -0.04
CA GLN A 191 43.92 8.46 1.36
C GLN A 191 45.41 8.73 1.43
N LYS A 192 45.80 9.98 1.16
CA LYS A 192 47.06 10.53 1.63
C LYS A 192 46.87 12.00 1.98
#